data_AF-A0A7X3RWJ5-F1
#
_entry.id   AF-A0A7X3RWJ5-F1
#
_cell.length_a   1.000
_cell.length_b   1.000
_cell.length_c   1.000
_cell.angle_alpha   90.00
_cell.angle_beta   90.00
_cell.angle_gamma   90.00
#
_symmetry.space_group_name_H-M   'P 1'
#
loop_
_entity.id
_entity.type
_entity.pdbx_description
1 polymer ?
#
loop_
_entity_poly.entity_id
_entity_poly.type
_entity_poly.pdbx_seq_one_letter_code
_entity_poly.pdbx_strand_id
1 'polypeptide(L)'
;MEFTPLTSEQREHFREHGYLIVKNALDDDLRNRVVSVGDRFMETVGPIHNYYANRYIDLALDDALVELTTNCRTVPLVVQLLSYNIHLMRGHLIYKYPQAASDEPLYPDGDGRSFRNWHRDLNNFTPDHPIRGTVAIRVGYCLTDFPSPDAGVTMLVPGSHRLNEALRFKKGALDPPEFIEPALEAGDAYLFSTSTYHTPAVNFTRDTTKALLISYAYRWWAQQHPTPPDTILETMDPITAQLFCQPREGDDVPLRAWAAEHGLPVEDPPMRVFE
;
A
#
# COMPACT_ATOMS: atom_id res chain seq x y z
N MET A 1 -12.62 -0.42 15.52
CA MET A 1 -11.24 -0.83 15.14
C MET A 1 -10.37 -0.86 16.39
N GLU A 2 -9.68 -1.98 16.65
CA GLU A 2 -8.73 -2.10 17.78
C GLU A 2 -7.48 -1.24 17.54
N PHE A 3 -6.87 -0.72 18.61
CA PHE A 3 -5.69 0.14 18.54
C PHE A 3 -4.39 -0.65 18.61
N THR A 4 -3.55 -0.47 17.60
CA THR A 4 -2.16 -0.95 17.58
C THR A 4 -1.22 0.26 17.65
N PRO A 5 -0.40 0.39 18.71
CA PRO A 5 0.50 1.54 18.85
C PRO A 5 1.67 1.47 17.86
N LEU A 6 1.95 2.60 17.20
CA LEU A 6 3.18 2.78 16.43
C LEU A 6 4.32 3.10 17.40
N THR A 7 5.28 2.19 17.50
CA THR A 7 6.44 2.37 18.37
C THR A 7 7.33 3.53 17.88
N SER A 8 8.15 4.08 18.78
CA SER A 8 9.13 5.11 18.42
C SER A 8 10.13 4.62 17.36
N GLU A 9 10.54 3.35 17.43
CA GLU A 9 11.43 2.73 16.43
C GLU A 9 10.76 2.63 15.06
N GLN A 10 9.51 2.15 15.00
CA GLN A 10 8.77 2.11 13.75
C GLN A 10 8.52 3.51 13.17
N ARG A 11 8.20 4.49 14.02
CA ARG A 11 8.02 5.88 13.59
C ARG A 11 9.30 6.43 12.97
N GLU A 12 10.43 6.20 13.63
CA GLU A 12 11.74 6.64 13.15
C GLU A 12 12.12 5.93 11.86
N HIS A 13 11.95 4.61 11.80
CA HIS A 13 12.22 3.81 10.62
C HIS A 13 11.39 4.28 9.41
N PHE A 14 10.09 4.52 9.57
CA PHE A 14 9.26 5.04 8.48
C PHE A 14 9.70 6.45 8.05
N ARG A 15 10.08 7.31 9.01
CA ARG A 15 10.59 8.65 8.73
C ARG A 15 11.87 8.59 7.89
N GLU A 16 12.79 7.69 8.23
CA GLU A 16 14.10 7.51 7.59
C GLU A 16 14.08 6.66 6.33
N HIS A 17 13.13 5.75 6.17
CA HIS A 17 13.14 4.79 5.06
C HIS A 17 11.89 4.83 4.20
N GLY A 18 10.78 5.39 4.68
CA GLY A 18 9.55 5.57 3.91
C GLY A 18 8.73 4.28 3.77
N TYR A 19 9.04 3.25 4.56
CA TYR A 19 8.31 2.00 4.61
C TYR A 19 8.35 1.39 6.02
N LEU A 20 7.50 0.39 6.28
CA LEU A 20 7.50 -0.46 7.47
C LEU A 20 7.10 -1.89 7.09
N ILE A 21 7.63 -2.88 7.80
CA ILE A 21 7.20 -4.27 7.71
C ILE A 21 6.39 -4.60 8.97
N VAL A 22 5.24 -5.24 8.78
CA VAL A 22 4.34 -5.69 9.86
C VAL A 22 4.21 -7.20 9.73
N LYS A 23 4.86 -7.91 10.65
CA LYS A 23 4.84 -9.37 10.67
C LYS A 23 3.49 -9.90 11.14
N ASN A 24 3.01 -10.98 10.53
CA ASN A 24 1.75 -11.62 10.86
C ASN A 24 0.57 -10.63 10.88
N ALA A 25 0.45 -9.75 9.87
CA ALA A 25 -0.64 -8.79 9.79
C ALA A 25 -2.02 -9.46 9.59
N LEU A 26 -2.05 -10.63 8.96
CA LEU A 26 -3.24 -11.45 8.72
C LEU A 26 -3.14 -12.78 9.46
N ASP A 27 -4.27 -13.24 9.97
CA ASP A 27 -4.43 -14.66 10.27
C ASP A 27 -4.72 -15.48 9.00
N ASP A 28 -4.62 -16.80 9.14
CA ASP A 28 -4.81 -17.74 8.03
C ASP A 28 -6.24 -17.69 7.46
N ASP A 29 -7.26 -17.44 8.28
CA ASP A 29 -8.66 -17.47 7.85
C ASP A 29 -8.97 -16.29 6.92
N LEU A 30 -8.68 -15.06 7.39
CA LEU A 30 -8.87 -13.86 6.60
C LEU A 30 -8.01 -13.90 5.33
N ARG A 31 -6.75 -14.34 5.44
CA ARG A 31 -5.87 -14.49 4.27
C ARG A 31 -6.47 -15.45 3.24
N ASN A 32 -6.93 -16.63 3.65
CA ASN A 32 -7.48 -17.64 2.75
C ASN A 32 -8.78 -17.16 2.07
N ARG A 33 -9.63 -16.42 2.80
CA ARG A 33 -10.82 -15.77 2.23
C ARG A 33 -10.43 -14.74 1.17
N VAL A 34 -9.48 -13.85 1.47
CA VAL A 34 -8.99 -12.82 0.52
C VAL A 34 -8.34 -13.47 -0.71
N VAL A 35 -7.56 -14.54 -0.55
CA VAL A 35 -7.03 -15.34 -1.67
C VAL A 35 -8.15 -15.87 -2.54
N SER A 36 -9.18 -16.47 -1.92
CA SER A 36 -10.31 -17.05 -2.64
C SER A 36 -11.08 -16.00 -3.46
N VAL A 37 -11.28 -14.80 -2.91
CA VAL A 37 -11.90 -13.67 -3.62
C VAL A 37 -11.02 -13.22 -4.78
N GLY A 38 -9.72 -13.07 -4.52
CA GLY A 38 -8.75 -12.63 -5.51
C GLY A 38 -8.62 -13.59 -6.69
N ASP A 39 -8.59 -14.90 -6.43
CA ASP A 39 -8.50 -15.93 -7.46
C ASP A 39 -9.75 -15.90 -8.36
N ARG A 40 -10.96 -15.87 -7.77
CA ARG A 40 -12.21 -15.70 -8.53
C ARG A 40 -12.22 -14.41 -9.35
N PHE A 41 -11.74 -13.30 -8.79
CA PHE A 41 -11.65 -12.04 -9.51
C PHE A 41 -10.66 -12.14 -10.69
N MET A 42 -9.51 -12.79 -10.49
CA MET A 42 -8.48 -12.95 -11.53
C MET A 42 -8.91 -13.83 -12.71
N GLU A 43 -9.87 -14.74 -12.50
CA GLU A 43 -10.49 -15.51 -13.60
C GLU A 43 -11.35 -14.62 -14.53
N THR A 44 -11.84 -13.48 -14.05
CA THR A 44 -12.72 -12.58 -14.83
C THR A 44 -11.98 -11.51 -15.63
N VAL A 45 -10.71 -11.24 -15.28
CA VAL A 45 -9.92 -10.17 -15.89
C VAL A 45 -9.11 -10.71 -17.07
N GLY A 46 -9.08 -9.93 -18.16
CA GLY A 46 -8.42 -10.30 -19.42
C GLY A 46 -6.91 -10.62 -19.31
N PRO A 47 -6.27 -10.98 -20.44
CA PRO A 47 -5.02 -11.72 -20.47
C PRO A 47 -3.90 -11.09 -19.64
N ILE A 48 -3.10 -11.95 -19.02
CA ILE A 48 -1.86 -11.56 -18.33
C ILE A 48 -0.83 -11.10 -19.35
N HIS A 49 0.01 -10.13 -18.99
CA HIS A 49 1.07 -9.63 -19.85
C HIS A 49 2.40 -9.76 -19.10
N ASN A 50 3.43 -10.34 -19.74
CA ASN A 50 4.77 -10.48 -19.17
C ASN A 50 4.80 -11.05 -17.75
N TYR A 51 4.11 -12.17 -17.52
CA TYR A 51 4.07 -12.88 -16.22
C TYR A 51 3.55 -12.02 -15.06
N TYR A 52 2.83 -10.94 -15.35
CA TYR A 52 2.39 -9.96 -14.36
C TYR A 52 0.93 -9.55 -14.58
N ALA A 53 0.13 -9.67 -13.54
CA ALA A 53 -1.20 -9.09 -13.45
C ALA A 53 -1.24 -8.06 -12.32
N ASN A 54 -1.51 -6.81 -12.69
CA ASN A 54 -1.84 -5.74 -11.77
C ASN A 54 -3.25 -5.25 -12.11
N ARG A 55 -4.19 -5.42 -11.20
CA ARG A 55 -5.62 -5.19 -11.47
C ARG A 55 -6.26 -4.39 -10.35
N TYR A 56 -7.00 -3.35 -10.72
CA TYR A 56 -7.87 -2.66 -9.78
C TYR A 56 -8.95 -3.61 -9.32
N ILE A 57 -9.15 -3.71 -8.01
CA ILE A 57 -10.24 -4.47 -7.40
C ILE A 57 -11.08 -3.53 -6.55
N ASP A 58 -12.39 -3.66 -6.66
CA ASP A 58 -13.31 -2.95 -5.79
C ASP A 58 -13.25 -3.58 -4.39
N LEU A 59 -12.88 -2.78 -3.38
CA LEU A 59 -12.77 -3.24 -1.99
C LEU A 59 -14.13 -3.51 -1.35
N ALA A 60 -15.22 -3.02 -1.94
CA ALA A 60 -16.59 -3.33 -1.52
C ALA A 60 -17.16 -4.60 -2.19
N LEU A 61 -16.36 -5.30 -3.02
CA LEU A 61 -16.80 -6.48 -3.77
C LEU A 61 -17.15 -7.68 -2.87
N ASP A 62 -16.48 -7.82 -1.73
CA ASP A 62 -16.62 -8.97 -0.83
C ASP A 62 -16.29 -8.56 0.62
N ASP A 63 -17.01 -9.14 1.58
CA ASP A 63 -16.85 -8.83 3.01
C ASP A 63 -15.42 -9.06 3.51
N ALA A 64 -14.69 -10.04 2.96
CA ALA A 64 -13.28 -10.26 3.32
C ALA A 64 -12.38 -9.08 2.93
N LEU A 65 -12.69 -8.40 1.81
CA LEU A 65 -11.96 -7.20 1.40
C LEU A 65 -12.34 -6.00 2.25
N VAL A 66 -13.62 -5.86 2.59
CA VAL A 66 -14.12 -4.81 3.51
C VAL A 66 -13.45 -4.95 4.88
N GLU A 67 -13.43 -6.15 5.45
CA GLU A 67 -12.77 -6.44 6.73
C GLU A 67 -11.28 -6.04 6.72
N LEU A 68 -10.58 -6.31 5.61
CA LEU A 68 -9.17 -5.94 5.44
C LEU A 68 -8.93 -4.43 5.42
N THR A 69 -9.92 -3.62 5.04
CA THR A 69 -9.77 -2.16 4.98
C THR A 69 -9.63 -1.50 6.35
N THR A 70 -10.00 -2.20 7.42
CA THR A 70 -9.88 -1.78 8.82
C THR A 70 -9.04 -2.74 9.66
N ASN A 71 -8.14 -3.51 9.03
CA ASN A 71 -7.24 -4.45 9.72
C ASN A 71 -6.51 -3.77 10.89
N CYS A 72 -6.69 -4.31 12.10
CA CYS A 72 -6.21 -3.68 13.33
C CYS A 72 -4.68 -3.68 13.47
N ARG A 73 -3.94 -4.53 12.73
CA ARG A 73 -2.48 -4.59 12.80
C ARG A 73 -1.80 -3.57 11.89
N THR A 74 -2.50 -3.03 10.90
CA THR A 74 -1.92 -2.12 9.88
C THR A 74 -2.56 -0.74 9.87
N VAL A 75 -3.89 -0.66 9.94
CA VAL A 75 -4.63 0.60 9.73
C VAL A 75 -4.42 1.61 10.87
N PRO A 76 -4.38 1.21 12.16
CA PRO A 76 -3.95 2.10 13.23
C PRO A 76 -2.56 2.71 13.00
N LEU A 77 -1.63 1.97 12.39
CA LEU A 77 -0.29 2.48 12.06
C LEU A 77 -0.37 3.53 10.94
N VAL A 78 -1.19 3.30 9.92
CA VAL A 78 -1.46 4.27 8.85
C VAL A 78 -1.99 5.58 9.45
N VAL A 79 -2.97 5.52 10.35
CA VAL A 79 -3.55 6.71 11.01
C VAL A 79 -2.48 7.48 11.82
N GLN A 80 -1.59 6.77 12.51
CA GLN A 80 -0.51 7.37 13.31
C GLN A 80 0.66 7.94 12.48
N LEU A 81 0.84 7.47 11.26
CA LEU A 81 1.83 7.96 10.28
C LEU A 81 1.29 9.11 9.43
N LEU A 82 -0.01 9.12 9.18
CA LEU A 82 -0.75 10.21 8.53
C LEU A 82 -1.51 11.01 9.61
N SER A 83 -2.84 10.97 9.55
CA SER A 83 -3.75 11.45 10.60
C SER A 83 -5.07 10.68 10.52
N TYR A 84 -6.03 11.05 11.37
CA TYR A 84 -7.40 10.53 11.31
C TYR A 84 -8.15 10.91 10.01
N ASN A 85 -7.67 11.93 9.28
CA ASN A 85 -8.38 12.53 8.16
C ASN A 85 -8.06 11.83 6.83
N ILE A 86 -8.31 10.52 6.78
CA ILE A 86 -8.00 9.65 5.64
C ILE A 86 -9.25 8.97 5.06
N HIS A 87 -9.11 8.49 3.81
CA HIS A 87 -10.05 7.63 3.08
C HIS A 87 -9.29 6.57 2.27
N LEU A 88 -10.01 5.59 1.73
CA LEU A 88 -9.47 4.63 0.76
C LEU A 88 -9.26 5.33 -0.59
N MET A 89 -8.07 5.19 -1.14
CA MET A 89 -7.74 5.67 -2.48
C MET A 89 -8.00 4.61 -3.55
N ARG A 90 -7.54 3.35 -3.33
CA ARG A 90 -7.70 2.23 -4.29
C ARG A 90 -7.17 0.89 -3.76
N GLY A 91 -7.75 -0.21 -4.25
CA GLY A 91 -7.24 -1.58 -4.11
C GLY A 91 -6.56 -2.07 -5.39
N HIS A 92 -5.43 -2.78 -5.28
CA HIS A 92 -4.76 -3.46 -6.40
C HIS A 92 -4.45 -4.90 -6.02
N LEU A 93 -4.94 -5.83 -6.82
CA LEU A 93 -4.54 -7.22 -6.73
C LEU A 93 -3.36 -7.47 -7.69
N ILE A 94 -2.25 -7.94 -7.13
CA ILE A 94 -0.98 -8.15 -7.82
C ILE A 94 -0.63 -9.62 -7.82
N TYR A 95 -0.69 -10.25 -8.99
CA TYR A 95 -0.27 -11.65 -9.20
C TYR A 95 0.96 -11.68 -10.10
N LYS A 96 1.99 -12.38 -9.64
CA LYS A 96 3.26 -12.55 -10.35
C LYS A 96 3.44 -14.02 -10.65
N TYR A 97 3.40 -14.35 -11.94
CA TYR A 97 3.49 -15.73 -12.40
C TYR A 97 4.95 -16.16 -12.51
N PRO A 98 5.25 -17.45 -12.27
CA PRO A 98 6.57 -18.02 -12.47
C PRO A 98 7.12 -17.74 -13.87
N GLN A 99 8.39 -17.41 -13.95
CA GLN A 99 9.13 -17.27 -15.20
C GLN A 99 10.57 -17.77 -15.03
N ALA A 100 11.18 -18.21 -16.14
CA ALA A 100 12.57 -18.63 -16.14
C ALA A 100 13.51 -17.41 -16.03
N ALA A 101 14.57 -17.56 -15.25
CA ALA A 101 15.68 -16.62 -15.26
C ALA A 101 16.49 -16.76 -16.57
N SER A 102 17.04 -15.66 -17.05
CA SER A 102 17.89 -15.60 -18.24
C SER A 102 19.09 -14.69 -17.97
N ASP A 103 20.21 -14.89 -18.66
CA ASP A 103 21.32 -13.94 -18.62
C ASP A 103 20.98 -12.64 -19.37
N GLU A 104 20.02 -12.72 -20.31
CA GLU A 104 19.48 -11.55 -21.00
C GLU A 104 18.28 -10.98 -20.23
N PRO A 105 18.26 -9.67 -19.89
CA PRO A 105 17.15 -9.08 -19.14
C PRO A 105 16.00 -8.55 -20.02
N LEU A 106 16.22 -8.45 -21.34
CA LEU A 106 15.31 -7.81 -22.29
C LEU A 106 14.35 -8.82 -22.93
N TYR A 107 13.04 -8.66 -22.70
CA TYR A 107 12.02 -9.45 -23.40
C TYR A 107 11.95 -9.12 -24.91
N PRO A 108 11.62 -10.08 -25.80
CA PRO A 108 11.24 -11.47 -25.52
C PRO A 108 12.41 -12.44 -25.33
N ASP A 109 13.63 -12.00 -25.63
CA ASP A 109 14.83 -12.86 -25.62
C ASP A 109 15.38 -13.12 -24.21
N GLY A 110 14.83 -12.42 -23.22
CA GLY A 110 15.27 -12.39 -21.84
C GLY A 110 14.16 -12.56 -20.81
N ASP A 111 14.52 -12.40 -19.54
CA ASP A 111 13.63 -12.61 -18.39
C ASP A 111 12.83 -11.38 -17.97
N GLY A 112 12.80 -10.32 -18.78
CA GLY A 112 11.93 -9.17 -18.56
C GLY A 112 12.28 -8.32 -17.32
N ARG A 113 13.42 -8.54 -16.65
CA ARG A 113 13.93 -7.62 -15.62
C ARG A 113 14.09 -6.19 -16.15
N SER A 114 14.27 -6.02 -17.46
CA SER A 114 14.30 -4.71 -18.12
C SER A 114 12.99 -3.92 -18.04
N PHE A 115 11.85 -4.57 -17.77
CA PHE A 115 10.56 -3.91 -17.61
C PHE A 115 10.30 -3.40 -16.19
N ARG A 116 11.27 -3.54 -15.28
CA ARG A 116 11.22 -2.91 -13.96
C ARG A 116 11.10 -1.40 -14.12
N ASN A 117 9.90 -0.90 -13.93
CA ASN A 117 9.61 0.52 -13.95
C ASN A 117 9.80 1.08 -12.54
N TRP A 118 10.98 1.59 -12.20
CA TRP A 118 11.22 2.27 -10.93
C TRP A 118 10.47 3.61 -10.94
N HIS A 119 9.45 3.72 -10.09
CA HIS A 119 8.54 4.86 -10.10
C HIS A 119 8.06 5.20 -8.69
N ARG A 120 7.39 6.35 -8.58
CA ARG A 120 6.54 6.71 -7.45
C ARG A 120 5.09 6.62 -7.90
N ASP A 121 4.21 6.19 -7.01
CA ASP A 121 2.77 6.23 -7.30
C ASP A 121 2.27 7.67 -7.41
N LEU A 122 2.82 8.56 -6.56
CA LEU A 122 2.55 10.00 -6.60
C LEU A 122 3.83 10.77 -6.92
N ASN A 123 3.86 11.41 -8.10
CA ASN A 123 4.98 12.22 -8.60
C ASN A 123 4.53 13.53 -9.29
N ASN A 124 3.36 14.04 -8.94
CA ASN A 124 2.72 15.19 -9.59
C ASN A 124 3.08 16.54 -8.94
N PHE A 125 3.79 16.56 -7.82
CA PHE A 125 4.27 17.79 -7.19
C PHE A 125 5.56 18.28 -7.83
N THR A 126 5.73 19.60 -7.93
CA THR A 126 7.04 20.19 -8.27
C THR A 126 8.06 19.88 -7.15
N PRO A 127 9.36 19.82 -7.46
CA PRO A 127 10.40 19.47 -6.47
C PRO A 127 10.38 20.29 -5.17
N ASP A 128 9.91 21.54 -5.24
CA ASP A 128 9.86 22.54 -4.19
C ASP A 128 8.45 22.77 -3.60
N HIS A 129 7.45 21.99 -4.02
CA HIS A 129 6.08 22.19 -3.57
C HIS A 129 5.94 21.99 -2.04
N PRO A 130 5.26 22.90 -1.30
CA PRO A 130 5.23 22.87 0.16
C PRO A 130 4.44 21.70 0.77
N ILE A 131 3.52 21.08 0.01
CA ILE A 131 2.73 19.91 0.44
C ILE A 131 3.45 18.58 0.15
N ARG A 132 4.66 18.64 -0.41
CA ARG A 132 5.44 17.45 -0.77
C ARG A 132 5.77 16.61 0.48
N GLY A 133 5.45 15.33 0.43
CA GLY A 133 5.63 14.40 1.54
C GLY A 133 4.77 13.15 1.37
N THR A 134 4.62 12.38 2.45
CA THR A 134 3.72 11.22 2.48
C THR A 134 2.27 11.68 2.55
N VAL A 135 1.63 11.80 1.39
CA VAL A 135 0.20 12.15 1.24
C VAL A 135 -0.70 10.91 1.28
N ALA A 136 -0.16 9.78 0.86
CA ALA A 136 -0.83 8.49 0.91
C ALA A 136 0.16 7.40 1.33
N ILE A 137 -0.38 6.37 1.97
CA ILE A 137 0.34 5.15 2.35
C ILE A 137 -0.35 3.98 1.69
N ARG A 138 0.46 3.09 1.11
CA ARG A 138 0.01 1.77 0.64
C ARG A 138 0.36 0.72 1.65
N VAL A 139 -0.58 -0.17 1.91
CA VAL A 139 -0.39 -1.41 2.67
C VAL A 139 -0.47 -2.56 1.68
N GLY A 140 0.65 -3.24 1.44
CA GLY A 140 0.70 -4.49 0.69
C GLY A 140 0.57 -5.67 1.64
N TYR A 141 -0.50 -6.44 1.50
CA TYR A 141 -0.74 -7.67 2.23
C TYR A 141 -0.21 -8.86 1.44
N CYS A 142 0.70 -9.63 2.04
CA CYS A 142 1.29 -10.82 1.46
C CYS A 142 0.30 -11.98 1.55
N LEU A 143 -0.25 -12.41 0.42
CA LEU A 143 -1.22 -13.51 0.37
C LEU A 143 -0.54 -14.88 0.16
N THR A 144 0.74 -14.85 -0.22
CA THR A 144 1.66 -15.99 -0.35
C THR A 144 3.03 -15.59 0.21
N ASP A 145 3.95 -16.55 0.30
CA ASP A 145 5.33 -16.30 0.69
C ASP A 145 6.12 -15.56 -0.41
N PHE A 146 7.12 -14.80 0.03
CA PHE A 146 8.15 -14.13 -0.76
C PHE A 146 9.52 -14.45 -0.13
N PRO A 147 10.02 -15.70 -0.27
CA PRO A 147 11.09 -16.23 0.57
C PRO A 147 12.50 -15.76 0.19
N SER A 148 12.68 -15.18 -1.00
CA SER A 148 13.98 -14.85 -1.56
C SER A 148 13.88 -13.62 -2.46
N PRO A 149 15.02 -13.03 -2.86
CA PRO A 149 15.06 -12.13 -3.99
C PRO A 149 14.44 -12.75 -5.25
N ASP A 150 13.95 -11.90 -6.14
CA ASP A 150 13.20 -12.24 -7.36
C ASP A 150 11.98 -13.15 -7.10
N ALA A 151 11.27 -12.93 -5.99
CA ALA A 151 10.03 -13.64 -5.65
C ALA A 151 8.74 -12.85 -5.96
N GLY A 152 8.84 -11.75 -6.70
CA GLY A 152 7.70 -10.95 -7.15
C GLY A 152 7.18 -9.93 -6.14
N VAL A 153 7.85 -9.75 -5.00
CA VAL A 153 7.50 -8.73 -4.00
C VAL A 153 7.74 -7.31 -4.54
N THR A 154 7.16 -6.30 -3.90
CA THR A 154 7.51 -4.91 -4.20
C THR A 154 8.90 -4.59 -3.68
N MET A 155 9.81 -4.20 -4.57
CA MET A 155 11.12 -3.66 -4.21
C MET A 155 11.00 -2.18 -3.90
N LEU A 156 11.78 -1.70 -2.94
CA LEU A 156 11.71 -0.34 -2.41
C LEU A 156 13.10 0.29 -2.41
N VAL A 157 13.19 1.59 -2.67
CA VAL A 157 14.40 2.38 -2.41
C VAL A 157 14.23 3.09 -1.07
N PRO A 158 14.87 2.63 0.02
CA PRO A 158 14.74 3.27 1.33
C PRO A 158 15.12 4.76 1.29
N GLY A 159 14.31 5.60 1.93
CA GLY A 159 14.56 7.05 2.06
C GLY A 159 14.24 7.87 0.81
N SER A 160 13.88 7.21 -0.29
CA SER A 160 13.62 7.86 -1.57
C SER A 160 12.36 8.74 -1.58
N HIS A 161 11.45 8.60 -0.60
CA HIS A 161 10.31 9.50 -0.41
C HIS A 161 10.72 10.94 -0.11
N ARG A 162 11.93 11.16 0.43
CA ARG A 162 12.47 12.50 0.69
C ARG A 162 13.10 13.15 -0.53
N LEU A 163 13.61 12.38 -1.50
CA LEU A 163 14.38 12.89 -2.64
C LEU A 163 13.57 13.87 -3.48
N ASN A 164 13.97 15.13 -3.58
CA ASN A 164 13.35 16.13 -4.46
C ASN A 164 13.72 15.98 -5.95
N GLU A 165 14.76 15.21 -6.24
CA GLU A 165 15.20 14.88 -7.59
C GLU A 165 14.76 13.47 -8.01
N ALA A 166 14.88 13.19 -9.31
CA ALA A 166 14.68 11.86 -9.85
C ALA A 166 15.77 10.88 -9.36
N LEU A 167 15.40 9.61 -9.24
CA LEU A 167 16.33 8.54 -8.87
C LEU A 167 17.44 8.40 -9.93
N ARG A 168 18.69 8.31 -9.49
CA ARG A 168 19.88 8.25 -10.37
C ARG A 168 20.32 6.80 -10.59
N PHE A 169 20.55 6.45 -11.85
CA PHE A 169 21.01 5.13 -12.27
C PHE A 169 22.45 5.21 -12.79
N LYS A 170 23.24 4.15 -12.57
CA LYS A 170 24.50 3.96 -13.29
C LYS A 170 24.16 3.62 -14.75
N LYS A 171 24.94 4.13 -15.71
CA LYS A 171 24.72 3.84 -17.15
C LYS A 171 24.76 2.33 -17.37
N GLY A 172 23.68 1.78 -17.94
CA GLY A 172 23.54 0.34 -18.21
C GLY A 172 23.02 -0.50 -17.04
N ALA A 173 22.80 0.09 -15.86
CA ALA A 173 22.18 -0.63 -14.74
C ALA A 173 20.64 -0.64 -14.89
N LEU A 174 20.02 -1.78 -14.53
CA LEU A 174 18.56 -1.93 -14.47
C LEU A 174 17.97 -1.35 -13.18
N ASP A 175 18.73 -1.45 -12.10
CA ASP A 175 18.30 -1.09 -10.76
C ASP A 175 19.17 0.06 -10.18
N PRO A 176 18.63 0.84 -9.24
CA PRO A 176 19.41 1.84 -8.51
C PRO A 176 20.50 1.15 -7.66
N PRO A 177 21.55 1.89 -7.24
CA PRO A 177 22.64 1.30 -6.47
C PRO A 177 22.19 0.75 -5.10
N GLU A 178 21.13 1.31 -4.54
CA GLU A 178 20.59 0.92 -3.24
C GLU A 178 19.09 0.71 -3.37
N PHE A 179 18.64 -0.50 -3.08
CA PHE A 179 17.24 -0.87 -2.93
C PHE A 179 17.16 -2.11 -2.04
N ILE A 180 15.96 -2.43 -1.59
CA ILE A 180 15.68 -3.66 -0.87
C ILE A 180 14.62 -4.47 -1.59
N GLU A 181 14.71 -5.78 -1.43
CA GLU A 181 13.66 -6.74 -1.74
C GLU A 181 13.33 -7.48 -0.44
N PRO A 182 12.26 -7.10 0.27
CA PRO A 182 11.99 -7.65 1.59
C PRO A 182 11.56 -9.12 1.48
N ALA A 183 12.18 -9.99 2.26
CA ALA A 183 11.71 -11.36 2.46
C ALA A 183 10.49 -11.33 3.40
N LEU A 184 9.35 -11.80 2.90
CA LEU A 184 8.06 -11.72 3.58
C LEU A 184 7.35 -13.08 3.55
N GLU A 185 6.61 -13.39 4.60
CA GLU A 185 5.82 -14.62 4.71
C GLU A 185 4.36 -14.34 4.39
N ALA A 186 3.61 -15.39 4.03
CA ALA A 186 2.17 -15.31 3.85
C ALA A 186 1.50 -14.83 5.15
N GLY A 187 0.77 -13.72 5.06
CA GLY A 187 0.15 -13.05 6.20
C GLY A 187 0.94 -11.85 6.73
N ASP A 188 2.19 -11.64 6.30
CA ASP A 188 2.87 -10.37 6.55
C ASP A 188 2.20 -9.22 5.77
N ALA A 189 2.48 -7.99 6.19
CA ALA A 189 2.20 -6.80 5.41
C ALA A 189 3.40 -5.86 5.37
N TYR A 190 3.44 -4.99 4.38
CA TYR A 190 4.38 -3.88 4.30
C TYR A 190 3.65 -2.58 3.96
N LEU A 191 3.99 -1.53 4.69
CA LEU A 191 3.47 -0.19 4.48
C LEU A 191 4.54 0.62 3.76
N PHE A 192 4.17 1.45 2.79
CA PHE A 192 5.11 2.39 2.19
C PHE A 192 4.43 3.69 1.78
N SER A 193 5.17 4.79 1.89
CA SER A 193 4.76 6.08 1.34
C SER A 193 4.63 5.97 -0.18
N THR A 194 3.55 6.50 -0.76
CA THR A 194 3.39 6.56 -2.23
C THR A 194 4.44 7.43 -2.93
N SER A 195 5.24 8.18 -2.17
CA SER A 195 6.40 8.93 -2.66
C SER A 195 7.70 8.11 -2.65
N THR A 196 7.71 6.92 -2.06
CA THR A 196 8.86 6.00 -2.12
C THR A 196 8.99 5.43 -3.53
N TYR A 197 10.18 5.52 -4.11
CA TYR A 197 10.52 4.84 -5.35
C TYR A 197 10.44 3.33 -5.14
N HIS A 198 9.70 2.67 -6.02
CA HIS A 198 9.45 1.25 -5.94
C HIS A 198 9.26 0.65 -7.33
N THR A 199 9.37 -0.66 -7.41
CA THR A 199 9.08 -1.41 -8.63
C THR A 199 8.74 -2.84 -8.25
N PRO A 200 7.90 -3.56 -9.01
CA PRO A 200 7.63 -4.95 -8.69
C PRO A 200 8.80 -5.84 -9.15
N ALA A 201 9.23 -6.77 -8.30
CA ALA A 201 10.18 -7.80 -8.70
C ALA A 201 9.60 -8.72 -9.79
N VAL A 202 10.50 -9.42 -10.48
CA VAL A 202 10.13 -10.60 -11.28
C VAL A 202 9.89 -11.78 -10.34
N ASN A 203 9.28 -12.87 -10.82
CA ASN A 203 9.08 -14.08 -10.03
C ASN A 203 9.80 -15.27 -10.67
N PHE A 204 10.98 -15.61 -10.14
CA PHE A 204 11.75 -16.79 -10.53
C PHE A 204 11.48 -18.01 -9.64
N THR A 205 10.51 -17.92 -8.73
CA THR A 205 10.05 -19.07 -7.97
C THR A 205 9.13 -19.95 -8.82
N ARG A 206 8.69 -21.08 -8.26
CA ARG A 206 7.85 -22.07 -8.96
C ARG A 206 6.36 -21.77 -8.91
N ASP A 207 5.94 -20.94 -7.96
CA ASP A 207 4.53 -20.71 -7.65
C ASP A 207 4.15 -19.25 -7.91
N THR A 208 2.89 -19.01 -8.27
CA THR A 208 2.38 -17.65 -8.44
C THR A 208 2.37 -16.94 -7.10
N THR A 209 3.10 -15.82 -7.00
CA THR A 209 3.06 -14.98 -5.81
C THR A 209 1.95 -13.94 -5.90
N LYS A 210 1.28 -13.71 -4.78
CA LYS A 210 0.03 -12.94 -4.69
C LYS A 210 0.13 -11.89 -3.59
N ALA A 211 -0.26 -10.66 -3.90
CA ALA A 211 -0.38 -9.58 -2.94
C ALA A 211 -1.62 -8.73 -3.22
N LEU A 212 -2.22 -8.17 -2.16
CA LEU A 212 -3.27 -7.16 -2.25
C LEU A 212 -2.76 -5.85 -1.67
N LEU A 213 -2.72 -4.79 -2.47
CA LEU A 213 -2.31 -3.46 -2.04
C LEU A 213 -3.53 -2.59 -1.83
N ILE A 214 -3.72 -2.09 -0.60
CA ILE A 214 -4.75 -1.12 -0.25
C ILE A 214 -4.07 0.23 0.01
N SER A 215 -4.59 1.29 -0.61
CA SER A 215 -4.03 2.63 -0.49
C SER A 215 -4.93 3.52 0.35
N TYR A 216 -4.35 4.25 1.30
CA TYR A 216 -5.03 5.22 2.16
C TYR A 216 -4.42 6.60 1.92
N ALA A 217 -5.26 7.59 1.63
CA ALA A 217 -4.82 8.96 1.35
C ALA A 217 -5.53 9.93 2.29
N TYR A 218 -5.01 11.16 2.41
CA TYR A 218 -5.78 12.22 3.07
C TYR A 218 -7.06 12.53 2.29
N ARG A 219 -8.16 12.84 3.01
CA ARG A 219 -9.48 13.11 2.40
C ARG A 219 -9.53 14.29 1.42
N TRP A 220 -8.58 15.22 1.50
CA TRP A 220 -8.45 16.32 0.54
C TRP A 220 -7.79 15.89 -0.79
N TRP A 221 -7.26 14.66 -0.85
CA TRP A 221 -6.74 14.10 -2.08
C TRP A 221 -7.90 13.72 -3.01
N ALA A 222 -7.85 14.20 -4.26
CA ALA A 222 -8.97 14.06 -5.18
C ALA A 222 -9.25 12.60 -5.60
N GLN A 223 -8.22 11.75 -5.58
CA GLN A 223 -8.40 10.36 -5.96
C GLN A 223 -8.87 9.54 -4.78
N GLN A 224 -10.03 8.91 -4.94
CA GLN A 224 -10.65 8.08 -3.93
C GLN A 224 -11.21 6.80 -4.53
N HIS A 225 -11.37 5.79 -3.67
CA HIS A 225 -12.12 4.59 -4.02
C HIS A 225 -13.60 4.97 -4.26
N PRO A 226 -14.30 4.35 -5.22
CA PRO A 226 -15.71 4.65 -5.47
C PRO A 226 -16.57 4.42 -4.23
N THR A 227 -17.25 5.47 -3.76
CA THR A 227 -18.19 5.37 -2.63
C THR A 227 -19.28 4.34 -2.95
N PRO A 228 -19.45 3.28 -2.13
CA PRO A 228 -20.54 2.33 -2.30
C PRO A 228 -21.91 3.00 -2.14
N PRO A 229 -23.00 2.40 -2.66
CA PRO A 229 -24.36 2.88 -2.40
C PRO A 229 -24.68 2.90 -0.90
N ASP A 230 -25.58 3.81 -0.48
CA ASP A 230 -25.98 3.95 0.92
C ASP A 230 -26.44 2.63 1.55
N THR A 231 -27.12 1.77 0.79
CA THR A 231 -27.57 0.45 1.27
C THR A 231 -26.42 -0.48 1.68
N ILE A 232 -25.22 -0.29 1.12
CA ILE A 232 -24.01 -1.03 1.53
C ILE A 232 -23.33 -0.29 2.68
N LEU A 233 -23.19 1.03 2.60
CA LEU A 233 -22.56 1.84 3.65
C LEU A 233 -23.27 1.72 5.01
N GLU A 234 -24.60 1.61 5.02
CA GLU A 234 -25.42 1.43 6.22
C GLU A 234 -25.15 0.10 6.95
N THR A 235 -24.54 -0.87 6.28
CA THR A 235 -24.14 -2.16 6.88
C THR A 235 -22.74 -2.09 7.52
N MET A 236 -21.97 -1.05 7.23
CA MET A 236 -20.61 -0.87 7.72
C MET A 236 -20.60 -0.13 9.06
N ASP A 237 -19.62 -0.42 9.91
CA ASP A 237 -19.38 0.42 11.09
C ASP A 237 -18.92 1.83 10.65
N PRO A 238 -19.08 2.86 11.50
CA PRO A 238 -18.80 4.24 11.11
C PRO A 238 -17.37 4.50 10.60
N ILE A 239 -16.35 3.81 11.13
CA ILE A 239 -14.96 3.96 10.67
C ILE A 239 -14.81 3.38 9.27
N THR A 240 -15.33 2.17 9.06
CA THR A 240 -15.31 1.52 7.73
C THR A 240 -16.06 2.38 6.71
N ALA A 241 -17.25 2.88 7.04
CA ALA A 241 -18.00 3.78 6.15
C ALA A 241 -17.25 5.08 5.82
N GLN A 242 -16.57 5.69 6.81
CA GLN A 242 -15.69 6.84 6.56
C GLN A 242 -14.58 6.49 5.55
N LEU A 243 -13.91 5.34 5.73
CA LEU A 243 -12.84 4.90 4.85
C LEU A 243 -13.34 4.63 3.42
N PHE A 244 -14.57 4.13 3.27
CA PHE A 244 -15.28 4.02 1.99
C PHE A 244 -15.85 5.35 1.46
N CYS A 245 -15.25 6.48 1.88
CA CYS A 245 -15.52 7.80 1.36
C CYS A 245 -16.97 8.26 1.58
N GLN A 246 -17.65 7.76 2.62
CA GLN A 246 -18.92 8.34 3.03
C GLN A 246 -18.70 9.83 3.37
N PRO A 247 -19.50 10.75 2.84
CA PRO A 247 -19.40 12.17 3.17
C PRO A 247 -19.51 12.38 4.69
N ARG A 248 -18.56 13.13 5.25
CA ARG A 248 -18.46 13.45 6.68
C ARG A 248 -18.04 14.91 6.82
N GLU A 249 -18.74 15.69 7.63
CA GLU A 249 -18.47 17.13 7.82
C GLU A 249 -18.34 17.48 9.30
N GLY A 250 -17.61 18.56 9.59
CA GLY A 250 -17.42 19.07 10.95
C GLY A 250 -16.81 18.04 11.89
N ASP A 251 -17.41 17.88 13.06
CA ASP A 251 -16.93 16.99 14.12
C ASP A 251 -17.38 15.53 13.94
N ASP A 252 -18.27 15.23 12.98
CA ASP A 252 -18.72 13.87 12.67
C ASP A 252 -17.69 13.13 11.82
N VAL A 253 -16.51 12.86 12.39
CA VAL A 253 -15.45 12.09 11.76
C VAL A 253 -15.10 10.90 12.66
N PRO A 254 -15.62 9.68 12.38
CA PRO A 254 -15.41 8.50 13.22
C PRO A 254 -13.96 8.19 13.58
N LEU A 255 -13.02 8.31 12.62
CA LEU A 255 -11.59 8.14 12.91
C LEU A 255 -11.03 9.26 13.81
N ARG A 256 -11.62 10.46 13.82
CA ARG A 256 -11.22 11.54 14.74
C ARG A 256 -11.63 11.18 16.16
N ALA A 257 -12.86 10.72 16.37
CA ALA A 257 -13.32 10.25 17.66
C ALA A 257 -12.45 9.08 18.16
N TRP A 258 -12.21 8.07 17.30
CA TRP A 258 -11.32 6.96 17.60
C TRP A 258 -9.90 7.42 17.93
N ALA A 259 -9.34 8.37 17.18
CA ALA A 259 -7.99 8.90 17.43
C ALA A 259 -7.92 9.62 18.79
N ALA A 260 -8.95 10.39 19.15
CA ALA A 260 -9.03 11.10 20.42
C ALA A 260 -9.09 10.12 21.61
N GLU A 261 -9.90 9.06 21.51
CA GLU A 261 -10.03 8.00 22.52
C GLU A 261 -8.69 7.31 22.83
N HIS A 262 -7.79 7.25 21.85
CA HIS A 262 -6.47 6.62 21.98
C HIS A 262 -5.32 7.62 22.18
N GLY A 263 -5.64 8.89 22.49
CA GLY A 263 -4.64 9.92 22.80
C GLY A 263 -3.81 10.38 21.61
N LEU A 264 -4.30 10.20 20.38
CA LEU A 264 -3.66 10.72 19.18
C LEU A 264 -4.01 12.21 18.98
N PRO A 265 -3.14 12.99 18.31
CA PRO A 265 -3.44 14.38 17.98
C PRO A 265 -4.68 14.51 17.07
N VAL A 266 -5.70 15.22 17.54
CA VAL A 266 -6.97 15.47 16.83
C VAL A 266 -7.40 16.93 16.79
N GLU A 267 -6.62 17.79 17.46
CA GLU A 267 -6.85 19.23 17.47
C GLU A 267 -6.27 19.84 16.20
N ASP A 268 -7.02 20.79 15.64
CA ASP A 268 -6.50 21.58 14.54
C ASP A 268 -5.29 22.40 15.03
N PRO A 269 -4.21 22.51 14.24
CA PRO A 269 -3.10 23.37 14.57
C PRO A 269 -3.61 24.78 14.87
N PRO A 270 -3.14 25.43 15.95
CA PRO A 270 -3.59 26.78 16.28
C PRO A 270 -3.25 27.74 15.14
N MET A 271 -4.28 28.41 14.62
CA MET A 271 -4.12 29.42 13.56
C MET A 271 -3.28 30.63 14.00
N ARG A 272 -3.19 30.84 15.32
CA ARG A 272 -2.38 31.88 15.95
C ARG A 272 -1.71 31.29 17.19
N VAL A 273 -0.39 31.39 17.24
CA VAL A 273 0.40 31.16 18.45
C VAL A 273 0.83 32.54 18.94
N PHE A 274 0.47 32.90 20.16
CA PHE A 274 0.91 34.16 20.78
C PHE A 274 2.10 33.85 21.70
N GLU A 275 3.15 34.66 21.60
CA GLU A 275 4.28 34.65 22.52
C GLU A 275 3.94 35.28 23.87
#